data_AF-A0A0D1Y280-F1
#
_entry.id   AF-A0A0D1Y280-F1
#
_cell.length_a   1.000
_cell.length_b   1.000
_cell.length_c   1.000
_cell.angle_alpha   90.00
_cell.angle_beta   90.00
_cell.angle_gamma   90.00
#
_symmetry.space_group_name_H-M   'P 1'
#
loop_
_entity.id
_entity.type
_entity.pdbx_description
1 polymer ?
#
loop_
_entity_poly.entity_id
_entity_poly.type
_entity_poly.pdbx_seq_one_letter_code
_entity_poly.pdbx_strand_id
1 'polypeptide(L)'
;MKKLWLAFVLIFALLPGVASAQVQTENTTIKRVYYDPKEKGYFLETADDVNGATWSFGLFYANKENKKLTKSLQQSLFNQKVKVNYEDHNSSDYEKWEMLEFILID
;
A
#
# COMPACT_ATOMS: atom_id res chain seq x y z
N MET A 1 -10.22 -37.97 36.46
CA MET A 1 -10.50 -37.03 35.35
C MET A 1 -10.45 -35.56 35.83
N LYS A 2 -9.29 -35.05 36.25
CA LYS A 2 -9.13 -33.63 36.68
C LYS A 2 -7.83 -32.95 36.21
N LYS A 3 -6.97 -33.68 35.48
CA LYS A 3 -5.63 -33.19 35.08
C LYS A 3 -5.50 -32.81 33.60
N LEU A 4 -6.54 -33.03 32.78
CA LEU A 4 -6.50 -32.71 31.35
C LEU A 4 -6.78 -31.24 31.02
N TRP A 5 -7.34 -30.46 31.95
CA TRP A 5 -7.76 -29.08 31.67
C TRP A 5 -6.62 -28.06 31.73
N LEU A 6 -5.53 -28.33 32.45
CA LEU A 6 -4.38 -27.42 32.52
C LEU A 6 -3.52 -27.42 31.26
N ALA A 7 -3.45 -28.54 30.53
CA ALA A 7 -2.65 -28.64 29.32
C ALA A 7 -3.24 -27.83 28.15
N PHE A 8 -4.57 -27.67 28.10
CA PHE A 8 -5.22 -26.98 26.99
C PHE A 8 -5.02 -25.46 27.03
N VAL A 9 -4.99 -24.86 28.23
CA VAL A 9 -4.79 -23.41 28.40
C VAL A 9 -3.35 -22.99 28.04
N LEU A 10 -2.37 -23.86 28.30
CA LEU A 10 -0.95 -23.59 28.00
C LEU A 10 -0.64 -23.58 26.50
N ILE A 11 -1.40 -24.33 25.68
CA ILE A 11 -1.20 -24.36 24.23
C ILE A 11 -1.65 -23.03 23.58
N PHE A 12 -2.70 -22.39 24.11
CA PHE A 12 -3.15 -21.08 23.60
C PHE A 12 -2.24 -19.92 24.05
N ALA A 13 -1.56 -20.04 25.19
CA ALA A 13 -0.61 -19.03 25.66
C ALA A 13 0.72 -19.01 24.87
N LEU A 14 1.00 -20.06 24.09
CA LEU A 14 2.19 -20.18 23.23
C LEU A 14 1.91 -19.86 21.76
N LEU A 15 0.66 -19.59 21.38
CA LEU A 15 0.41 -19.03 20.07
C LEU A 15 1.05 -17.64 20.06
N PRO A 16 2.10 -17.39 19.26
CA PRO A 16 2.58 -16.04 19.06
C PRO A 16 1.34 -15.25 18.66
N GLY A 17 0.96 -14.29 19.50
CA GLY A 17 -0.23 -13.50 19.27
C GLY A 17 -0.16 -13.07 17.82
N VAL A 18 -1.12 -13.53 17.02
CA VAL A 18 -1.27 -13.06 15.64
C VAL A 18 -1.39 -11.56 15.81
N ALA A 19 -0.27 -10.87 15.59
CA ALA A 19 -0.22 -9.43 15.65
C ALA A 19 -1.19 -9.04 14.54
N SER A 20 -2.41 -8.68 14.95
CA SER A 20 -3.47 -8.33 14.02
C SER A 20 -2.88 -7.20 13.19
N ALA A 21 -2.62 -7.46 11.91
CA ALA A 21 -2.15 -6.42 11.02
C ALA A 21 -3.21 -5.31 11.09
N GLN A 22 -2.79 -4.13 11.54
CA GLN A 22 -3.73 -3.03 11.69
C GLN A 22 -3.90 -2.41 10.31
N VAL A 23 -5.14 -2.46 9.80
CA VAL A 23 -5.47 -1.76 8.58
C VAL A 23 -5.49 -0.26 8.88
N GLN A 24 -4.64 0.47 8.20
CA GLN A 24 -4.55 1.91 8.23
C GLN A 24 -5.19 2.49 6.96
N THR A 25 -5.64 3.74 7.07
CA THR A 25 -6.18 4.50 5.96
C THR A 25 -5.48 5.85 5.87
N GLU A 26 -5.00 6.19 4.68
CA GLU A 26 -4.39 7.47 4.37
C GLU A 26 -5.14 8.15 3.22
N ASN A 27 -5.48 9.42 3.41
CA ASN A 27 -6.01 10.27 2.35
C ASN A 27 -4.89 11.17 1.84
N THR A 28 -4.56 11.06 0.56
CA THR A 28 -3.47 11.81 -0.08
C THR A 28 -3.89 12.24 -1.49
N THR A 29 -2.98 12.79 -2.28
CA THR A 29 -3.21 13.18 -3.66
C THR A 29 -2.20 12.55 -4.60
N ILE A 30 -2.54 12.44 -5.88
CA ILE A 30 -1.59 11.98 -6.90
C ILE A 30 -0.60 13.12 -7.23
N LYS A 31 0.67 12.86 -6.98
CA LYS A 31 1.79 13.76 -7.29
C LYS A 31 2.25 13.60 -8.73
N ARG A 32 2.37 12.36 -9.21
CA ARG A 32 2.78 12.10 -10.59
C ARG A 32 2.32 10.79 -11.18
N VAL A 33 2.35 10.74 -12.51
CA VAL A 33 2.26 9.54 -13.33
C VAL A 33 3.60 9.37 -14.05
N TYR A 34 4.17 8.18 -14.00
CA TYR A 34 5.46 7.89 -14.64
C TYR A 34 5.48 6.52 -15.29
N TYR A 35 6.42 6.33 -16.20
CA TYR A 35 6.75 5.03 -16.77
C TYR A 35 8.00 4.49 -16.08
N ASP A 36 7.91 3.26 -15.58
CA ASP A 36 9.07 2.53 -15.07
C ASP A 36 9.61 1.59 -16.16
N PRO A 37 10.84 1.80 -16.68
CA PRO A 37 11.42 0.93 -17.69
C PRO A 37 11.84 -0.45 -17.15
N LYS A 38 12.07 -0.61 -15.85
CA LYS A 38 12.42 -1.89 -15.22
C LYS A 38 11.19 -2.78 -15.13
N GLU A 39 10.10 -2.23 -14.60
CA GLU A 39 8.81 -2.93 -14.47
C GLU A 39 7.99 -2.94 -15.76
N LYS A 40 8.42 -2.17 -16.77
CA LYS A 40 7.73 -2.01 -18.07
C LYS A 40 6.26 -1.64 -17.87
N GLY A 41 6.00 -0.63 -17.04
CA GLY A 41 4.64 -0.27 -16.64
C GLY A 41 4.47 1.21 -16.37
N TYR A 42 3.22 1.67 -16.42
CA TYR A 42 2.82 2.99 -15.98
C TYR A 42 2.33 2.93 -14.53
N PHE A 43 2.75 3.90 -13.73
CA PHE A 43 2.46 3.95 -12.29
C PHE A 43 1.98 5.35 -11.88
N LEU A 44 1.16 5.39 -10.84
CA LEU A 44 0.84 6.57 -10.07
C LEU A 44 1.73 6.62 -8.85
N GLU A 45 2.17 7.82 -8.47
CA GLU A 45 2.84 8.09 -7.20
C GLU A 45 2.05 9.15 -6.44
N THR A 46 1.83 8.92 -5.15
CA THR A 46 1.16 9.89 -4.27
C THR A 46 2.08 11.01 -3.83
N ALA A 47 1.50 12.05 -3.23
CA ALA A 47 2.26 13.01 -2.45
C ALA A 47 2.95 12.33 -1.27
N ASP A 48 4.07 12.91 -0.85
CA ASP A 48 4.85 12.42 0.26
C ASP A 48 4.04 12.57 1.56
N ASP A 49 4.03 11.54 2.40
CA ASP A 49 3.41 11.57 3.73
C ASP A 49 4.25 12.43 4.70
N VAL A 50 3.85 12.48 5.97
CA VAL A 50 4.58 13.24 7.01
C VAL A 50 6.01 12.74 7.25
N ASN A 51 6.33 11.51 6.84
CA ASN A 51 7.63 10.87 6.95
C ASN A 51 8.43 10.89 5.64
N GLY A 52 7.86 11.45 4.55
CA GLY A 52 8.47 11.46 3.23
C GLY A 52 8.24 10.18 2.42
N ALA A 53 7.39 9.25 2.87
CA ALA A 53 7.04 8.03 2.16
C ALA A 53 5.94 8.30 1.12
N THR A 54 5.92 7.49 0.05
CA THR A 54 4.94 7.61 -1.04
C THR A 54 4.38 6.24 -1.40
N TRP A 55 3.14 6.21 -1.88
CA TRP A 55 2.53 5.03 -2.46
C TRP A 55 2.68 5.02 -3.97
N SER A 56 3.03 3.84 -4.51
CA SER A 56 3.10 3.60 -5.95
C SER A 56 2.07 2.57 -6.38
N PHE A 57 1.19 2.93 -7.31
CA PHE A 57 0.13 2.05 -7.82
C PHE A 57 0.29 1.81 -9.33
N GLY A 58 0.33 0.55 -9.74
CA GLY A 58 0.46 0.16 -11.15
C GLY A 58 -0.84 0.34 -11.92
N LEU A 59 -0.79 1.08 -13.04
CA LEU A 59 -1.93 1.31 -13.93
C LEU A 59 -2.05 0.21 -15.00
N PHE A 60 -1.02 0.06 -15.83
CA PHE A 60 -0.99 -0.92 -16.92
C PHE A 60 0.42 -1.16 -17.43
N TYR A 61 0.62 -2.33 -18.03
CA TYR A 61 1.87 -2.73 -18.68
C TYR A 61 2.09 -2.01 -20.01
N ALA A 62 3.34 -1.62 -20.28
CA ALA A 62 3.79 -1.10 -21.57
C ALA A 62 5.27 -1.42 -21.84
N ASN A 63 5.57 -1.99 -23.01
CA ASN A 63 6.95 -2.31 -23.40
C ASN A 63 7.87 -1.08 -23.55
N LYS A 64 7.30 0.12 -23.71
CA LYS A 64 8.04 1.37 -23.87
C LYS A 64 7.19 2.55 -23.43
N GLU A 65 7.87 3.62 -23.02
CA GLU A 65 7.20 4.89 -22.74
C GLU A 65 6.60 5.50 -24.02
N ASN A 66 5.35 5.96 -23.92
CA ASN A 66 4.75 6.96 -24.78
C ASN A 66 4.62 8.29 -24.02
N LYS A 67 5.52 9.24 -24.31
CA LYS A 67 5.55 10.55 -23.63
C LYS A 67 4.26 11.36 -23.72
N LYS A 68 3.51 11.24 -24.84
CA LYS A 68 2.21 11.92 -24.98
C LYS A 68 1.18 11.34 -24.03
N LEU A 69 1.17 10.01 -23.90
CA LEU A 69 0.31 9.32 -22.93
C LEU A 69 0.71 9.68 -21.50
N THR A 70 2.00 9.64 -21.16
CA THR A 70 2.49 10.05 -19.82
C THR A 70 1.99 11.46 -19.47
N LYS A 71 2.16 12.41 -20.40
CA LYS A 71 1.69 13.79 -20.20
C LYS A 71 0.18 13.89 -20.04
N SER A 72 -0.59 13.16 -20.84
CA SER A 72 -2.05 13.17 -20.75
C SER A 72 -2.53 12.61 -19.42
N LEU A 73 -1.98 11.48 -18.98
CA LEU A 73 -2.32 10.86 -17.70
C LEU A 73 -1.94 11.78 -16.53
N GLN A 74 -0.73 12.38 -16.57
CA GLN A 74 -0.32 13.38 -15.60
C GLN A 74 -1.35 14.52 -15.51
N GLN A 75 -1.75 15.10 -16.64
CA GLN A 75 -2.69 16.23 -16.64
C GLN A 75 -4.08 15.85 -16.11
N SER A 76 -4.54 14.63 -16.39
CA SER A 76 -5.85 14.16 -15.95
C SER A 76 -5.90 13.78 -14.47
N LEU A 77 -4.82 13.19 -13.94
CA LEU A 77 -4.80 12.57 -12.61
C LEU A 77 -4.09 13.42 -11.56
N PHE A 78 -3.29 14.40 -11.95
CA PHE A 78 -2.56 15.26 -11.01
C PHE A 78 -3.51 15.93 -10.02
N ASN A 79 -3.13 15.92 -8.73
CA ASN A 79 -3.90 16.44 -7.61
C ASN A 79 -5.28 15.78 -7.38
N GLN A 80 -5.62 14.71 -8.10
CA GLN A 80 -6.79 13.92 -7.72
C GLN A 80 -6.54 13.31 -6.35
N LYS A 81 -7.57 13.35 -5.51
CA LYS A 81 -7.51 12.79 -4.17
C LYS A 81 -7.63 11.28 -4.26
N VAL A 82 -6.89 10.61 -3.40
CA VAL A 82 -6.92 9.16 -3.28
C VAL A 82 -6.99 8.77 -1.83
N LYS A 83 -7.63 7.63 -1.57
CA LYS A 83 -7.60 6.92 -0.31
C LYS A 83 -6.79 5.65 -0.51
N VAL A 84 -5.76 5.47 0.31
CA VAL A 84 -4.93 4.27 0.35
C VAL A 84 -5.23 3.52 1.64
N ASN A 85 -5.66 2.26 1.52
CA ASN A 85 -5.77 1.35 2.66
C ASN A 85 -4.56 0.42 2.64
N TYR A 86 -3.89 0.26 3.78
CA TYR A 86 -2.68 -0.55 3.87
C TYR A 86 -2.54 -1.25 5.21
N GLU A 87 -1.74 -2.31 5.26
CA GLU A 87 -1.29 -2.96 6.50
C GLU A 87 0.14 -2.52 6.81
N ASP A 88 0.37 -2.02 8.02
CA ASP A 88 1.70 -1.58 8.48
C ASP A 88 2.55 -2.70 9.11
N HIS A 89 1.94 -3.86 9.33
CA HIS A 89 2.50 -5.02 10.06
C HIS A 89 3.17 -4.65 11.40
N ASN A 90 2.66 -3.62 12.09
CA ASN A 90 3.25 -3.06 13.32
C ASN A 90 4.73 -2.64 13.15
N SER A 91 5.11 -2.23 11.95
CA SER A 91 6.46 -1.80 11.59
C SER A 91 6.50 -0.30 11.35
N SER A 92 7.54 0.38 11.84
CA SER A 92 7.83 1.77 11.46
C SER A 92 8.58 1.89 10.12
N ASP A 93 9.02 0.75 9.58
CA ASP A 93 9.68 0.64 8.29
C ASP A 93 8.61 0.49 7.20
N TYR A 94 8.42 1.57 6.42
CA TYR A 94 7.38 1.67 5.39
C TYR A 94 7.61 0.73 4.21
N GLU A 95 8.83 0.20 4.02
CA GLU A 95 9.10 -0.81 2.98
C GLU A 95 8.43 -2.15 3.28
N LYS A 96 7.99 -2.35 4.53
CA LYS A 96 7.26 -3.55 4.95
C LYS A 96 5.75 -3.36 4.87
N TRP A 97 5.25 -2.17 4.56
CA TRP A 97 3.83 -1.92 4.50
C TRP A 97 3.24 -2.45 3.19
N GLU A 98 2.05 -3.02 3.27
CA GLU A 98 1.36 -3.62 2.12
C GLU A 98 0.11 -2.81 1.76
N MET A 99 0.06 -2.30 0.53
CA MET A 99 -1.14 -1.65 0.01
C MET A 99 -2.23 -2.69 -0.25
N LEU A 100 -3.38 -2.52 0.39
CA LEU A 100 -4.57 -3.33 0.16
C LEU A 100 -5.46 -2.75 -0.93
N GLU A 101 -5.69 -1.44 -0.88
CA GLU A 101 -6.59 -0.75 -1.82
C GLU A 101 -6.08 0.66 -2.16
N PHE A 102 -6.32 1.06 -3.41
CA PHE A 102 -6.04 2.40 -3.92
C PHE A 102 -7.30 2.94 -4.62
N ILE A 103 -7.96 3.91 -4.01
CA ILE A 103 -9.28 4.38 -4.43
C ILE A 103 -9.23 5.87 -4.77
N LEU A 104 -9.63 6.23 -5.99
CA LEU A 104 -9.87 7.63 -6.36
C LEU A 104 -11.12 8.14 -5.62
N ILE A 105 -11.03 9.33 -5.03
CA ILE A 105 -12.13 9.96 -4.28
C ILE A 105 -12.39 11.38 -4.79
N ASP A 106 -13.65 11.79 -4.78
CA ASP A 106 -14.11 13.11 -5.25
C ASP A 106 -13.72 14.26 -4.27
#